data_AF-A0A291I2R4-F1
#
_entry.id   AF-A0A291I2R4-F1
#
_cell.length_a   1.000
_cell.length_b   1.000
_cell.length_c   1.000
_cell.angle_alpha   90.00
_cell.angle_beta   90.00
_cell.angle_gamma   90.00
#
_symmetry.space_group_name_H-M   'P 1'
#
loop_
_entity.id
_entity.type
_entity.pdbx_description
1 polymer ?
#
loop_
_entity_poly.entity_id
_entity_poly.type
_entity_poly.pdbx_seq_one_letter_code
_entity_poly.pdbx_strand_id
1 'polypeptide(L)'
;MAISDVHETSVAGDGANHSSLRRRHSRVASSGGNMFDEAAASAEAVMIDSSGSDDSLNERIGAAREEKVKEKQKQKEEDRKPPDHASRNEVQDGERAAAGDNFTYRASVPVHRRIKDSPLSSRNIFKQSHAGLFNLCVVVLITVNSRLIIENIMKYGWLINSGFWFSSKSLRDWPLLMCCISLNLFPLAAFMVEKLAQKKRISEPVIFLLHTIIMTGEISLPVLVILSCDSTFLSGLTLMMVACIIWLKLVSYAHTSHDLRSLSLSIEKGETLPNNLNMEHPYRVSFRSMAYFMVAPTLCYQPSYPRTPSVRKGWVFRQLIKLVIFTGLMGFIIEQYMHPIAQNSQHPFKGNLLYGFERTLKLSVPNVYVWLCMFYCFFHLWLNILAELVQFGDREFYKDWWNAKTVDEYWRNWNMPVHKWMVRHIYFPCIRHGMSKNAAVLIAFLISAVFHELCIAVPCHKFKLWAFIGIMFQVPLSIVTNFLQKKCKSSMVGNMVFWFTFCILGQPMCVLLYYHDWMNRHREHN
;
A
#
# COMPACT_ATOMS: atom_id res chain seq x y z
N MET A 1 -38.76 18.35 69.19
CA MET A 1 -40.06 18.98 69.54
C MET A 1 -40.00 19.41 71.00
N ALA A 2 -40.56 20.55 71.41
CA ALA A 2 -41.09 21.67 70.60
C ALA A 2 -39.99 22.73 70.29
N ILE A 3 -38.75 22.24 70.21
CA ILE A 3 -37.55 22.88 70.74
C ILE A 3 -36.38 22.55 69.79
N SER A 4 -35.45 23.46 69.49
CA SER A 4 -35.44 24.93 69.71
C SER A 4 -34.29 25.58 68.91
N ASP A 5 -34.17 26.92 69.00
CA ASP A 5 -32.92 27.72 69.07
C ASP A 5 -31.84 27.64 67.96
N VAL A 6 -30.93 28.62 67.82
CA VAL A 6 -31.00 30.10 67.81
C VAL A 6 -29.60 30.61 67.38
N HIS A 7 -29.51 31.86 66.93
CA HIS A 7 -28.30 32.67 66.76
C HIS A 7 -27.31 32.41 65.60
N GLU A 8 -26.94 33.53 64.98
CA GLU A 8 -25.67 33.76 64.29
C GLU A 8 -24.49 33.73 65.29
N THR A 9 -23.26 33.54 64.80
CA THR A 9 -22.21 34.60 64.91
C THR A 9 -20.94 34.21 64.15
N SER A 10 -20.14 35.22 63.79
CA SER A 10 -18.77 35.05 63.30
C SER A 10 -17.76 35.19 64.45
N VAL A 11 -16.66 34.44 64.37
CA VAL A 11 -15.43 34.72 65.14
C VAL A 11 -14.23 34.47 64.22
N ALA A 12 -13.32 35.45 64.14
CA ALA A 12 -12.02 35.29 63.51
C ALA A 12 -10.99 34.81 64.55
N GLY A 13 -10.05 33.95 64.15
CA GLY A 13 -9.01 33.43 65.02
C GLY A 13 -7.69 33.23 64.27
N ASP A 14 -6.67 34.00 64.65
CA ASP A 14 -5.31 33.90 64.13
C ASP A 14 -4.56 32.71 64.80
N GLY A 15 -3.51 32.17 64.17
CA GLY A 15 -2.84 30.97 64.69
C GLY A 15 -1.79 30.33 63.79
N ALA A 16 -0.63 30.98 63.63
CA ALA A 16 0.52 30.39 62.94
C ALA A 16 1.34 29.43 63.83
N ASN A 17 1.81 28.29 63.28
CA ASN A 17 3.25 28.07 63.03
C ASN A 17 3.65 26.62 62.65
N HIS A 18 4.65 26.52 61.75
CA HIS A 18 5.73 25.51 61.66
C HIS A 18 5.42 23.98 61.52
N SER A 19 6.25 23.17 60.83
CA SER A 19 7.28 23.46 59.79
C SER A 19 7.85 22.18 59.12
N SER A 20 8.65 22.42 58.06
CA SER A 20 9.64 21.52 57.44
C SER A 20 9.12 20.56 56.35
N LEU A 21 9.82 20.25 55.24
CA LEU A 21 11.19 20.55 54.78
C LEU A 21 11.18 21.19 53.36
N ARG A 22 11.99 22.23 53.05
CA ARG A 22 13.28 22.19 52.27
C ARG A 22 13.27 21.34 50.98
N ARG A 23 13.83 21.75 49.81
CA ARG A 23 14.50 23.01 49.36
C ARG A 23 14.59 22.99 47.81
N ARG A 24 14.18 24.04 47.08
CA ARG A 24 15.01 24.99 46.26
C ARG A 24 16.54 24.67 46.14
N HIS A 25 17.25 25.01 45.06
CA HIS A 25 17.02 26.09 44.07
C HIS A 25 17.64 25.84 42.67
N SER A 26 17.13 26.58 41.69
CA SER A 26 17.72 26.89 40.37
C SER A 26 18.95 27.81 40.42
N ARG A 27 19.62 28.03 39.26
CA ARG A 27 20.21 29.31 38.72
C ARG A 27 20.76 29.03 37.29
N VAL A 28 21.05 29.96 36.37
CA VAL A 28 20.64 31.35 35.96
C VAL A 28 21.34 31.60 34.58
N ALA A 29 21.31 32.66 33.74
CA ALA A 29 20.90 34.08 33.64
C ALA A 29 20.91 34.48 32.12
N SER A 30 20.52 35.65 31.61
CA SER A 30 19.54 36.71 31.97
C SER A 30 19.58 37.84 30.92
N SER A 31 18.47 38.58 30.73
CA SER A 31 18.42 39.97 30.18
C SER A 31 18.84 40.19 28.70
N GLY A 32 18.33 41.16 27.95
CA GLY A 32 17.31 42.19 28.23
C GLY A 32 16.89 42.89 26.92
N GLY A 33 16.01 43.90 26.99
CA GLY A 33 15.54 44.61 25.78
C GLY A 33 15.11 46.07 26.04
N ASN A 34 14.86 46.81 24.96
CA ASN A 34 14.22 48.15 24.89
C ASN A 34 13.81 48.45 23.42
N MET A 35 13.37 49.67 23.13
CA MET A 35 12.00 49.97 22.67
C MET A 35 11.96 51.32 21.89
N PHE A 36 11.05 51.47 20.90
CA PHE A 36 10.83 52.68 20.05
C PHE A 36 12.01 53.04 19.09
N ASP A 37 11.93 53.85 18.00
CA ASP A 37 10.89 54.37 17.06
C ASP A 37 11.63 55.20 15.94
N GLU A 38 11.13 55.60 14.75
CA GLU A 38 10.01 55.25 13.84
C GLU A 38 10.31 55.86 12.42
N ALA A 39 9.43 55.67 11.43
CA ALA A 39 9.22 56.49 10.21
C ALA A 39 10.20 56.44 9.00
N ALA A 40 9.63 56.85 7.83
CA ALA A 40 10.21 57.14 6.49
C ALA A 40 10.85 55.94 5.70
N ALA A 41 10.69 55.73 4.38
CA ALA A 41 10.45 56.57 3.17
C ALA A 41 11.69 57.36 2.68
N SER A 42 12.02 57.55 1.38
CA SER A 42 11.62 56.96 0.07
C SER A 42 12.60 57.51 -1.01
N ALA A 43 12.70 56.88 -2.22
CA ALA A 43 13.49 57.39 -3.39
C ALA A 43 15.03 57.54 -3.15
N GLU A 44 15.95 57.82 -4.10
CA GLU A 44 16.07 57.82 -5.59
C GLU A 44 17.59 57.49 -5.86
N ALA A 45 18.01 56.67 -6.84
CA ALA A 45 18.18 56.87 -8.29
C ALA A 45 19.25 57.91 -8.73
N VAL A 46 19.99 57.61 -9.82
CA VAL A 46 20.73 58.57 -10.73
C VAL A 46 22.01 59.23 -10.11
N MET A 47 23.17 59.44 -10.78
CA MET A 47 23.75 59.13 -12.12
C MET A 47 25.30 59.37 -12.10
N ILE A 48 26.03 58.94 -13.17
CA ILE A 48 27.33 59.47 -13.70
C ILE A 48 28.55 59.44 -12.72
N ASP A 49 29.66 58.71 -12.92
CA ASP A 49 30.60 58.50 -14.06
C ASP A 49 31.64 59.63 -14.29
N SER A 50 32.93 59.31 -14.07
CA SER A 50 34.05 59.82 -14.89
C SER A 50 35.39 59.13 -14.59
N SER A 51 35.99 58.50 -15.62
CA SER A 51 37.44 58.39 -15.92
C SER A 51 38.48 57.91 -14.88
N GLY A 52 39.50 57.15 -15.33
CA GLY A 52 40.86 57.35 -14.79
C GLY A 52 41.80 56.16 -14.55
N SER A 53 41.88 55.19 -15.46
CA SER A 53 43.10 54.38 -15.76
C SER A 53 44.13 54.10 -14.65
N ASP A 54 44.18 52.87 -14.13
CA ASP A 54 45.39 52.31 -13.48
C ASP A 54 45.52 50.79 -13.72
N ASP A 55 45.26 50.39 -14.96
CA ASP A 55 44.88 49.03 -15.40
C ASP A 55 46.06 48.05 -15.57
N SER A 56 47.10 48.16 -14.73
CA SER A 56 48.29 47.27 -14.81
C SER A 56 48.77 46.68 -13.48
N LEU A 57 48.33 47.20 -12.33
CA LEU A 57 48.60 46.59 -11.02
C LEU A 57 47.49 45.61 -10.59
N ASN A 58 46.23 45.88 -10.95
CA ASN A 58 45.09 45.11 -10.44
C ASN A 58 45.02 43.68 -10.97
N GLU A 59 45.39 43.39 -12.23
CA GLU A 59 45.37 42.02 -12.77
C GLU A 59 46.30 41.06 -12.00
N ARG A 60 47.54 41.50 -11.71
CA ARG A 60 48.52 40.69 -10.96
C ARG A 60 48.11 40.44 -9.52
N ILE A 61 47.40 41.39 -8.89
CA ILE A 61 46.84 41.24 -7.55
C ILE A 61 45.57 40.37 -7.57
N GLY A 62 44.77 40.45 -8.64
CA GLY A 62 43.60 39.61 -8.88
C GLY A 62 43.94 38.14 -9.02
N ALA A 63 44.88 37.79 -9.91
CA ALA A 63 45.29 36.40 -10.15
C ALA A 63 45.80 35.71 -8.87
N ALA A 64 46.69 36.38 -8.12
CA ALA A 64 47.22 35.86 -6.85
C ALA A 64 46.18 35.77 -5.72
N ARG A 65 45.05 36.49 -5.86
CA ARG A 65 43.90 36.42 -4.93
C ARG A 65 42.94 35.31 -5.33
N GLU A 66 42.74 35.03 -6.61
CA GLU A 66 41.92 33.91 -7.08
C GLU A 66 42.52 32.55 -6.68
N GLU A 67 43.83 32.33 -6.88
CA GLU A 67 44.45 31.06 -6.47
C GLU A 67 44.32 30.82 -4.96
N LYS A 68 44.60 31.84 -4.14
CA LYS A 68 44.44 31.74 -2.68
C LYS A 68 42.99 31.61 -2.21
N VAL A 69 41.99 31.96 -3.04
CA VAL A 69 40.57 31.65 -2.78
C VAL A 69 40.25 30.22 -3.19
N LYS A 70 40.75 29.76 -4.35
CA LYS A 70 40.55 28.38 -4.85
C LYS A 70 41.20 27.34 -3.92
N GLU A 71 42.40 27.60 -3.39
CA GLU A 71 43.02 26.78 -2.33
C GLU A 71 42.20 26.80 -1.03
N LYS A 72 41.83 27.99 -0.53
CA LYS A 72 41.05 28.10 0.72
C LYS A 72 39.63 27.56 0.62
N GLN A 73 39.07 27.42 -0.58
CA GLN A 73 37.81 26.70 -0.80
C GLN A 73 38.02 25.18 -0.79
N LYS A 74 39.01 24.64 -1.53
CA LYS A 74 39.37 23.21 -1.45
C LYS A 74 39.63 22.77 -0.01
N GLN A 75 40.46 23.52 0.71
CA GLN A 75 40.86 23.15 2.07
C GLN A 75 39.70 23.21 3.08
N LYS A 76 38.64 24.00 2.82
CA LYS A 76 37.41 24.01 3.61
C LYS A 76 36.38 22.92 3.23
N GLU A 77 36.62 22.21 2.13
CA GLU A 77 35.76 21.11 1.67
C GLU A 77 36.35 19.73 2.04
N GLU A 78 37.65 19.65 2.30
CA GLU A 78 38.30 18.45 2.86
C GLU A 78 38.10 18.33 4.39
N ASP A 79 38.16 19.46 5.13
CA ASP A 79 38.00 19.54 6.60
C ASP A 79 36.55 19.31 7.11
N ARG A 80 35.70 18.69 6.28
CA ARG A 80 34.32 18.30 6.62
C ARG A 80 33.98 16.83 6.33
N LYS A 81 34.98 15.99 6.06
CA LYS A 81 34.83 14.53 5.99
C LYS A 81 35.16 13.88 7.35
N PRO A 82 34.33 12.94 7.86
CA PRO A 82 34.75 12.07 8.95
C PRO A 82 35.95 11.18 8.55
N PRO A 83 36.77 10.70 9.49
CA PRO A 83 37.93 9.86 9.18
C PRO A 83 37.51 8.47 8.66
N ASP A 84 37.72 8.23 7.37
CA ASP A 84 37.18 7.11 6.59
C ASP A 84 37.88 5.74 6.80
N HIS A 85 38.57 5.55 7.94
CA HIS A 85 39.45 4.40 8.20
C HIS A 85 38.96 3.41 9.27
N ALA A 86 37.74 3.59 9.80
CA ALA A 86 37.06 2.57 10.63
C ALA A 86 35.91 1.86 9.88
N SER A 87 35.26 2.56 8.95
CA SER A 87 34.03 2.13 8.26
C SER A 87 34.22 1.00 7.25
N ARG A 88 35.40 0.91 6.61
CA ARG A 88 35.60 0.06 5.43
C ARG A 88 35.63 -1.44 5.72
N ASN A 89 36.11 -1.84 6.91
CA ASN A 89 36.10 -3.24 7.32
C ASN A 89 34.68 -3.69 7.72
N GLU A 90 33.94 -2.88 8.50
CA GLU A 90 32.57 -3.22 8.91
C GLU A 90 31.62 -3.38 7.71
N VAL A 91 31.75 -2.57 6.66
CA VAL A 91 30.95 -2.72 5.44
C VAL A 91 31.34 -3.97 4.65
N GLN A 92 32.63 -4.29 4.56
CA GLN A 92 33.11 -5.41 3.74
C GLN A 92 32.94 -6.78 4.42
N ASP A 93 33.07 -6.86 5.75
CA ASP A 93 32.62 -8.01 6.53
C ASP A 93 31.10 -8.08 6.61
N GLY A 94 30.40 -6.93 6.60
CA GLY A 94 28.94 -6.87 6.47
C GLY A 94 28.44 -7.52 5.18
N GLU A 95 29.04 -7.23 4.02
CA GLU A 95 28.68 -7.88 2.76
C GLU A 95 29.10 -9.36 2.70
N ARG A 96 30.24 -9.74 3.30
CA ARG A 96 30.67 -11.16 3.35
C ARG A 96 29.84 -12.01 4.32
N ALA A 97 29.44 -11.48 5.47
CA ALA A 97 28.51 -12.14 6.37
C ALA A 97 27.10 -12.24 5.75
N ALA A 98 26.64 -11.16 5.09
CA ALA A 98 25.37 -11.17 4.36
C ALA A 98 25.37 -12.17 3.18
N ALA A 99 26.51 -12.46 2.55
CA ALA A 99 26.59 -13.48 1.51
C ALA A 99 26.29 -14.91 2.03
N GLY A 100 26.59 -15.20 3.29
CA GLY A 100 26.31 -16.49 3.93
C GLY A 100 24.88 -16.64 4.43
N ASP A 101 24.36 -15.63 5.15
CA ASP A 101 23.12 -15.79 5.94
C ASP A 101 21.81 -15.50 5.15
N ASN A 102 21.90 -14.92 3.94
CA ASN A 102 20.75 -14.40 3.18
C ASN A 102 19.73 -15.44 2.64
N PHE A 103 19.89 -16.73 2.93
CA PHE A 103 18.96 -17.79 2.54
C PHE A 103 17.88 -18.11 3.60
N THR A 104 17.95 -17.49 4.77
CA THR A 104 17.20 -17.93 5.98
C THR A 104 15.96 -17.12 6.33
N TYR A 105 15.31 -16.43 5.36
CA TYR A 105 14.03 -15.73 5.60
C TYR A 105 12.86 -16.72 5.76
N ARG A 106 12.81 -17.39 6.93
CA ARG A 106 11.78 -18.38 7.29
C ARG A 106 10.43 -17.73 7.58
N ALA A 107 9.37 -18.54 7.69
CA ALA A 107 8.01 -18.05 7.89
C ALA A 107 7.77 -17.48 9.31
N SER A 108 8.47 -17.99 10.32
CA SER A 108 8.47 -17.49 11.72
C SER A 108 9.03 -16.08 11.89
N VAL A 109 9.96 -15.64 11.03
CA VAL A 109 10.62 -14.34 11.12
C VAL A 109 9.57 -13.22 11.05
N PRO A 110 9.56 -12.17 11.90
CA PRO A 110 8.56 -11.11 11.80
C PRO A 110 8.79 -10.19 10.59
N VAL A 111 7.72 -9.93 9.82
CA VAL A 111 7.67 -8.87 8.78
C VAL A 111 7.58 -7.50 9.47
N HIS A 112 6.56 -7.36 10.32
CA HIS A 112 6.15 -6.09 10.91
C HIS A 112 6.94 -5.93 12.22
N ARG A 113 8.05 -5.17 12.16
CA ARG A 113 8.97 -4.96 13.30
C ARG A 113 8.89 -3.57 13.92
N ARG A 114 8.32 -2.58 13.23
CA ARG A 114 8.23 -1.17 13.64
C ARG A 114 6.91 -0.56 13.20
N ILE A 115 6.48 0.51 13.87
CA ILE A 115 5.37 1.35 13.43
C ILE A 115 5.82 2.13 12.18
N LYS A 116 4.94 2.26 11.19
CA LYS A 116 5.15 3.03 9.94
C LYS A 116 3.83 3.65 9.48
N ASP A 117 3.85 4.89 9.04
CA ASP A 117 2.70 5.51 8.34
C ASP A 117 2.73 5.16 6.83
N SER A 118 1.57 5.20 6.16
CA SER A 118 1.52 5.05 4.70
C SER A 118 2.16 6.26 3.99
N PRO A 119 2.77 6.10 2.80
CA PRO A 119 3.44 7.20 2.09
C PRO A 119 2.56 8.44 1.87
N LEU A 120 1.31 8.27 1.44
CA LEU A 120 0.38 9.40 1.20
C LEU A 120 -0.15 10.08 2.47
N SER A 121 0.14 9.55 3.66
CA SER A 121 -0.11 10.22 4.95
C SER A 121 1.11 10.96 5.51
N SER A 122 2.29 10.80 4.90
CA SER A 122 3.50 11.49 5.36
C SER A 122 3.46 12.99 4.99
N ARG A 123 3.94 13.85 5.89
CA ARG A 123 3.96 15.32 5.65
C ARG A 123 5.02 15.79 4.63
N ASN A 124 5.80 14.87 4.06
CA ASN A 124 6.95 15.19 3.22
C ASN A 124 6.64 15.24 1.70
N ILE A 125 5.40 14.92 1.29
CA ILE A 125 4.99 14.83 -0.12
C ILE A 125 5.13 16.16 -0.87
N PHE A 126 4.88 17.28 -0.19
CA PHE A 126 4.76 18.60 -0.82
C PHE A 126 5.96 19.50 -0.51
N LYS A 127 7.13 19.17 -1.06
CA LYS A 127 8.28 20.09 -1.12
C LYS A 127 8.71 20.35 -2.57
N GLN A 128 8.54 21.61 -2.97
CA GLN A 128 9.22 22.37 -4.03
C GLN A 128 8.70 22.44 -5.49
N SER A 129 8.91 23.64 -6.03
CA SER A 129 9.18 24.07 -7.42
C SER A 129 8.12 24.07 -8.53
N HIS A 130 7.19 23.12 -8.65
CA HIS A 130 6.32 23.03 -9.86
C HIS A 130 4.81 23.17 -9.63
N ALA A 131 4.39 23.77 -8.51
CA ALA A 131 2.99 23.95 -8.15
C ALA A 131 2.15 24.66 -9.23
N GLY A 132 2.67 25.70 -9.89
CA GLY A 132 1.94 26.43 -10.95
C GLY A 132 1.62 25.56 -12.17
N LEU A 133 2.60 24.79 -12.67
CA LEU A 133 2.42 23.87 -13.79
C LEU A 133 1.48 22.72 -13.41
N PHE A 134 1.65 22.16 -12.21
CA PHE A 134 0.77 21.10 -11.70
C PHE A 134 -0.68 21.58 -11.58
N ASN A 135 -0.91 22.77 -11.03
CA ASN A 135 -2.23 23.38 -10.94
C ASN A 135 -2.83 23.64 -12.33
N LEU A 136 -2.04 24.12 -13.30
CA LEU A 136 -2.49 24.29 -14.69
C LEU A 136 -2.89 22.95 -15.33
N CYS A 137 -2.09 21.89 -15.15
CA CYS A 137 -2.44 20.55 -15.62
C CYS A 137 -3.74 20.05 -14.98
N VAL A 138 -3.93 20.25 -13.67
CA VAL A 138 -5.17 19.88 -12.97
C VAL A 138 -6.36 20.68 -13.48
N VAL A 139 -6.23 22.00 -13.69
CA VAL A 139 -7.29 22.86 -14.23
C VAL A 139 -7.67 22.42 -15.65
N VAL A 140 -6.70 22.24 -16.56
CA VAL A 140 -6.94 21.76 -17.93
C VAL A 140 -7.61 20.38 -17.92
N LEU A 141 -7.14 19.46 -17.07
CA LEU A 141 -7.71 18.13 -16.94
C LEU A 141 -9.17 18.18 -16.45
N ILE A 142 -9.47 19.04 -15.48
CA ILE A 142 -10.83 19.31 -15.02
C ILE A 142 -11.65 19.90 -16.17
N THR A 143 -11.25 21.01 -16.79
CA THR A 143 -12.03 21.68 -17.86
C THR A 143 -12.36 20.74 -19.02
N VAL A 144 -11.39 19.95 -19.51
CA VAL A 144 -11.60 19.01 -20.62
C VAL A 144 -12.59 17.89 -20.25
N ASN A 145 -12.48 17.32 -19.05
CA ASN A 145 -13.41 16.28 -18.60
C ASN A 145 -14.77 16.85 -18.18
N SER A 146 -14.82 18.01 -17.52
CA SER A 146 -16.06 18.70 -17.15
C SER A 146 -16.93 19.00 -18.37
N ARG A 147 -16.35 19.38 -19.51
CA ARG A 147 -17.10 19.51 -20.76
C ARG A 147 -17.81 18.21 -21.13
N LEU A 148 -17.08 17.09 -21.18
CA LEU A 148 -17.63 15.78 -21.54
C LEU A 148 -18.61 15.24 -20.48
N ILE A 149 -18.41 15.56 -19.20
CA ILE A 149 -19.36 15.27 -18.12
C ILE A 149 -20.67 16.03 -18.36
N ILE A 150 -20.61 17.33 -18.67
CA ILE A 150 -21.79 18.15 -18.96
C ILE A 150 -22.48 17.66 -20.24
N GLU A 151 -21.74 17.36 -21.31
CA GLU A 151 -22.30 16.79 -22.54
C GLU A 151 -23.00 15.44 -22.29
N ASN A 152 -22.44 14.56 -21.45
CA ASN A 152 -23.08 13.30 -21.08
C ASN A 152 -24.33 13.51 -20.20
N ILE A 153 -24.30 14.42 -19.23
CA ILE A 153 -25.48 14.76 -18.40
C ILE A 153 -26.58 15.38 -19.27
N MET A 154 -26.24 16.24 -20.23
CA MET A 154 -27.21 16.83 -21.17
C MET A 154 -27.79 15.78 -22.14
N LYS A 155 -26.99 14.79 -22.57
CA LYS A 155 -27.39 13.80 -23.57
C LYS A 155 -28.11 12.58 -23.00
N TYR A 156 -27.75 12.14 -21.80
CA TYR A 156 -28.26 10.91 -21.18
C TYR A 156 -29.04 11.16 -19.87
N GLY A 157 -29.09 12.41 -19.40
CA GLY A 157 -29.68 12.75 -18.11
C GLY A 157 -28.84 12.24 -16.93
N TRP A 158 -29.45 12.21 -15.74
CA TRP A 158 -28.82 11.67 -14.54
C TRP A 158 -28.95 10.15 -14.49
N LEU A 159 -28.03 9.42 -15.12
CA LEU A 159 -28.07 7.95 -15.19
C LEU A 159 -27.94 7.21 -13.83
N ILE A 160 -27.58 7.87 -12.72
CA ILE A 160 -27.38 7.19 -11.42
C ILE A 160 -28.74 6.85 -10.77
N ASN A 161 -29.31 5.72 -11.18
CA ASN A 161 -30.41 5.07 -10.49
C ASN A 161 -29.94 4.45 -9.17
N SER A 162 -30.76 4.53 -8.13
CA SER A 162 -30.50 3.95 -6.80
C SER A 162 -30.22 2.43 -6.85
N GLY A 163 -30.81 1.73 -7.83
CA GLY A 163 -30.60 0.31 -8.09
C GLY A 163 -29.17 -0.09 -8.51
N PHE A 164 -28.27 0.85 -8.81
CA PHE A 164 -26.84 0.57 -9.00
C PHE A 164 -26.17 0.17 -7.67
N TRP A 165 -26.41 0.93 -6.61
CA TRP A 165 -25.84 0.68 -5.28
C TRP A 165 -26.66 -0.35 -4.49
N PHE A 166 -27.98 -0.34 -4.64
CA PHE A 166 -28.91 -1.21 -3.92
C PHE A 166 -29.90 -1.88 -4.88
N SER A 167 -29.40 -2.77 -5.73
CA SER A 167 -30.24 -3.57 -6.62
C SER A 167 -31.16 -4.50 -5.83
N SER A 168 -32.41 -4.66 -6.26
CA SER A 168 -33.33 -5.66 -5.71
C SER A 168 -32.81 -7.11 -5.87
N LYS A 169 -31.85 -7.35 -6.77
CA LYS A 169 -31.11 -8.63 -6.84
C LYS A 169 -30.28 -8.93 -5.58
N SER A 170 -29.97 -7.96 -4.73
CA SER A 170 -29.19 -8.16 -3.50
C SER A 170 -29.84 -9.18 -2.55
N LEU A 171 -31.17 -9.33 -2.55
CA LEU A 171 -31.87 -10.38 -1.78
C LEU A 171 -31.74 -11.78 -2.42
N ARG A 172 -31.53 -11.87 -3.75
CA ARG A 172 -31.22 -13.13 -4.45
C ARG A 172 -29.75 -13.54 -4.25
N ASP A 173 -28.84 -12.59 -4.01
CA ASP A 173 -27.43 -12.85 -3.68
C ASP A 173 -27.22 -13.42 -2.25
N TRP A 174 -28.29 -13.74 -1.50
CA TRP A 174 -28.23 -14.34 -0.15
C TRP A 174 -27.32 -15.60 -0.02
N PRO A 175 -27.26 -16.53 -0.99
CA PRO A 175 -26.32 -17.66 -0.93
C PRO A 175 -24.85 -17.22 -0.91
N LEU A 176 -24.50 -16.13 -1.61
CA LEU A 176 -23.14 -15.59 -1.61
C LEU A 176 -22.81 -14.93 -0.27
N LEU A 177 -23.77 -14.24 0.36
CA LEU A 177 -23.61 -13.69 1.71
C LEU A 177 -23.41 -14.81 2.74
N MET A 178 -24.20 -15.88 2.66
CA MET A 178 -24.04 -17.06 3.52
C MET A 178 -22.71 -17.78 3.30
N CYS A 179 -22.24 -17.87 2.05
CA CYS A 179 -20.88 -18.36 1.75
C CYS A 179 -19.80 -17.44 2.35
N CYS A 180 -19.96 -16.11 2.25
CA CYS A 180 -19.02 -15.15 2.82
C CYS A 180 -18.92 -15.27 4.36
N ILE A 181 -20.03 -15.58 5.03
CA ILE A 181 -20.05 -15.83 6.47
C ILE A 181 -19.40 -17.20 6.78
N SER A 182 -19.76 -18.26 6.05
CA SER A 182 -19.25 -19.62 6.31
C SER A 182 -17.76 -19.80 6.02
N LEU A 183 -17.14 -18.96 5.18
CA LEU A 183 -15.68 -18.91 4.99
C LEU A 183 -14.90 -18.74 6.31
N ASN A 184 -15.49 -18.11 7.33
CA ASN A 184 -14.86 -17.95 8.64
C ASN A 184 -14.70 -19.28 9.41
N LEU A 185 -15.35 -20.37 8.98
CA LEU A 185 -15.17 -21.71 9.56
C LEU A 185 -13.81 -22.33 9.22
N PHE A 186 -13.22 -22.03 8.06
CA PHE A 186 -11.92 -22.59 7.66
C PHE A 186 -10.76 -22.10 8.57
N PRO A 187 -10.66 -20.80 8.94
CA PRO A 187 -9.76 -20.34 10.01
C PRO A 187 -9.97 -21.01 11.36
N LEU A 188 -11.21 -21.33 11.74
CA LEU A 188 -11.51 -22.06 12.99
C LEU A 188 -11.01 -23.51 12.90
N ALA A 189 -11.20 -24.18 11.77
CA ALA A 189 -10.67 -25.51 11.52
C ALA A 189 -9.13 -25.53 11.56
N ALA A 190 -8.46 -24.61 10.87
CA ALA A 190 -6.99 -24.49 10.87
C ALA A 190 -6.43 -24.20 12.27
N PHE A 191 -7.14 -23.40 13.08
CA PHE A 191 -6.81 -23.19 14.49
C PHE A 191 -6.94 -24.48 15.32
N MET A 192 -7.99 -25.29 15.10
CA MET A 192 -8.15 -26.57 15.81
C MET A 192 -7.07 -27.59 15.41
N VAL A 193 -6.67 -27.64 14.13
CA VAL A 193 -5.55 -28.47 13.67
C VAL A 193 -4.26 -28.10 14.40
N GLU A 194 -3.86 -26.83 14.43
CA GLU A 194 -2.64 -26.44 15.15
C GLU A 194 -2.75 -26.59 16.68
N LYS A 195 -3.96 -26.46 17.25
CA LYS A 195 -4.21 -26.73 18.68
C LYS A 195 -4.08 -28.21 19.04
N LEU A 196 -4.34 -29.12 18.09
CA LEU A 196 -4.07 -30.57 18.23
C LEU A 196 -2.58 -30.89 17.99
N ALA A 197 -1.94 -30.20 17.03
CA ALA A 197 -0.50 -30.30 16.78
C ALA A 197 0.33 -29.86 18.00
N GLN A 198 -0.02 -28.73 18.63
CA GLN A 198 0.65 -28.25 19.85
C GLN A 198 0.52 -29.24 21.03
N LYS A 199 -0.58 -29.99 21.09
CA LYS A 199 -0.78 -31.08 22.07
C LYS A 199 -0.06 -32.39 21.71
N LYS A 200 0.72 -32.42 20.62
CA LYS A 200 1.40 -33.61 20.06
C LYS A 200 0.43 -34.80 19.85
N ARG A 201 -0.83 -34.50 19.47
CA ARG A 201 -1.92 -35.49 19.29
C ARG A 201 -2.08 -36.01 17.86
N ILE A 202 -1.43 -35.38 16.89
CA ILE A 202 -1.48 -35.71 15.45
C ILE A 202 -0.08 -35.58 14.85
N SER A 203 0.22 -36.38 13.84
CA SER A 203 1.53 -36.41 13.16
C SER A 203 1.64 -35.35 12.06
N GLU A 204 2.88 -34.99 11.69
CA GLU A 204 3.12 -33.91 10.72
C GLU A 204 2.53 -34.15 9.31
N PRO A 205 2.54 -35.38 8.73
CA PRO A 205 1.85 -35.65 7.47
C PRO A 205 0.33 -35.42 7.56
N VAL A 206 -0.27 -35.75 8.71
CA VAL A 206 -1.72 -35.53 8.96
C VAL A 206 -2.01 -34.04 9.12
N ILE A 207 -1.15 -33.27 9.79
CA ILE A 207 -1.26 -31.81 9.88
C ILE A 207 -1.21 -31.17 8.49
N PHE A 208 -0.25 -31.58 7.65
CA PHE A 208 -0.11 -31.09 6.27
C PHE A 208 -1.34 -31.43 5.41
N LEU A 209 -1.82 -32.68 5.48
CA LEU A 209 -3.02 -33.12 4.76
C LEU A 209 -4.27 -32.34 5.19
N LEU A 210 -4.49 -32.15 6.49
CA LEU A 210 -5.65 -31.41 7.02
C LEU A 210 -5.62 -29.94 6.60
N HIS A 211 -4.49 -29.24 6.69
CA HIS A 211 -4.38 -27.87 6.18
C HIS A 211 -4.61 -27.81 4.67
N THR A 212 -4.09 -28.78 3.91
CA THR A 212 -4.32 -28.84 2.45
C THR A 212 -5.80 -28.98 2.11
N ILE A 213 -6.52 -29.89 2.79
CA ILE A 213 -7.99 -30.05 2.63
C ILE A 213 -8.73 -28.76 2.98
N ILE A 214 -8.36 -28.10 4.10
CA ILE A 214 -8.96 -26.84 4.54
C ILE A 214 -8.76 -25.73 3.48
N MET A 215 -7.54 -25.58 2.95
CA MET A 215 -7.20 -24.54 1.96
C MET A 215 -7.79 -24.82 0.57
N THR A 216 -7.96 -26.09 0.18
CA THR A 216 -8.66 -26.45 -1.06
C THR A 216 -10.17 -26.24 -0.93
N GLY A 217 -10.77 -26.63 0.20
CA GLY A 217 -12.19 -26.40 0.50
C GLY A 217 -12.56 -24.91 0.52
N GLU A 218 -11.67 -24.08 1.05
CA GLU A 218 -11.89 -22.64 1.23
C GLU A 218 -11.95 -21.86 -0.09
N ILE A 219 -11.12 -22.19 -1.10
CA ILE A 219 -11.26 -21.61 -2.46
C ILE A 219 -12.42 -22.25 -3.24
N SER A 220 -12.59 -23.57 -3.16
CA SER A 220 -13.56 -24.29 -3.99
C SER A 220 -15.01 -23.99 -3.63
N LEU A 221 -15.34 -23.78 -2.36
CA LEU A 221 -16.72 -23.48 -1.92
C LEU A 221 -17.28 -22.18 -2.58
N PRO A 222 -16.60 -21.01 -2.52
CA PRO A 222 -17.00 -19.82 -3.25
C PRO A 222 -17.14 -20.02 -4.76
N VAL A 223 -16.20 -20.75 -5.39
CA VAL A 223 -16.24 -21.00 -6.84
C VAL A 223 -17.48 -21.81 -7.21
N LEU A 224 -17.80 -22.87 -6.45
CA LEU A 224 -19.01 -23.66 -6.66
C LEU A 224 -20.27 -22.82 -6.43
N VAL A 225 -20.35 -22.05 -5.33
CA VAL A 225 -21.53 -21.21 -5.03
C VAL A 225 -21.77 -20.16 -6.11
N ILE A 226 -20.73 -19.45 -6.58
CA ILE A 226 -20.87 -18.44 -7.64
C ILE A 226 -21.28 -19.10 -8.98
N LEU A 227 -20.66 -20.24 -9.34
CA LEU A 227 -21.00 -20.94 -10.58
C LEU A 227 -22.40 -21.57 -10.56
N SER A 228 -22.94 -21.90 -9.39
CA SER A 228 -24.32 -22.42 -9.22
C SER A 228 -25.38 -21.32 -9.01
N CYS A 229 -25.03 -20.04 -8.93
CA CYS A 229 -25.96 -18.95 -8.64
C CYS A 229 -25.85 -17.78 -9.64
N ASP A 230 -26.96 -17.47 -10.34
CA ASP A 230 -27.12 -16.25 -11.15
C ASP A 230 -27.11 -14.99 -10.27
N SER A 231 -25.90 -14.57 -9.93
CA SER A 231 -25.59 -13.56 -8.92
C SER A 231 -25.06 -12.27 -9.55
N THR A 232 -25.08 -11.18 -8.80
CA THR A 232 -24.54 -9.90 -9.28
C THR A 232 -23.01 -9.97 -9.37
N PHE A 233 -22.42 -9.55 -10.50
CA PHE A 233 -20.96 -9.58 -10.73
C PHE A 233 -20.16 -8.98 -9.57
N LEU A 234 -20.60 -7.83 -9.03
CA LEU A 234 -19.95 -7.17 -7.89
C LEU A 234 -20.01 -8.02 -6.61
N SER A 235 -21.13 -8.72 -6.36
CA SER A 235 -21.29 -9.65 -5.23
C SER A 235 -20.36 -10.85 -5.34
N GLY A 236 -20.28 -11.46 -6.54
CA GLY A 236 -19.35 -12.57 -6.83
C GLY A 236 -17.89 -12.15 -6.71
N LEU A 237 -17.50 -10.99 -7.28
CA LEU A 237 -16.17 -10.42 -7.17
C LEU A 237 -15.80 -10.13 -5.70
N THR A 238 -16.73 -9.59 -4.91
CA THR A 238 -16.51 -9.33 -3.48
C THR A 238 -16.28 -10.62 -2.70
N LEU A 239 -17.12 -11.64 -2.91
CA LEU A 239 -16.96 -12.96 -2.28
C LEU A 239 -15.63 -13.62 -2.66
N MET A 240 -15.27 -13.60 -3.95
CA MET A 240 -14.01 -14.20 -4.40
C MET A 240 -12.78 -13.47 -3.85
N MET A 241 -12.81 -12.14 -3.78
CA MET A 241 -11.75 -11.33 -3.14
C MET A 241 -11.62 -11.63 -1.64
N VAL A 242 -12.74 -11.82 -0.91
CA VAL A 242 -12.71 -12.21 0.50
C VAL A 242 -12.08 -13.59 0.69
N ALA A 243 -12.46 -14.57 -0.14
CA ALA A 243 -11.85 -15.90 -0.13
C ALA A 243 -10.35 -15.84 -0.43
N CYS A 244 -9.92 -15.14 -1.49
CA CYS A 244 -8.49 -15.00 -1.77
C CYS A 244 -7.70 -14.36 -0.61
N ILE A 245 -8.29 -13.42 0.14
CA ILE A 245 -7.67 -12.86 1.36
C ILE A 245 -7.59 -13.90 2.48
N ILE A 246 -8.65 -14.69 2.70
CA ILE A 246 -8.68 -15.74 3.73
C ILE A 246 -7.71 -16.88 3.37
N TRP A 247 -7.70 -17.36 2.12
CA TRP A 247 -6.72 -18.34 1.62
C TRP A 247 -5.27 -17.94 1.87
N LEU A 248 -4.89 -16.72 1.45
CA LEU A 248 -3.52 -16.21 1.61
C LEU A 248 -3.15 -16.14 3.10
N LYS A 249 -4.10 -15.76 3.97
CA LYS A 249 -3.91 -15.79 5.43
C LYS A 249 -3.77 -17.24 5.96
N LEU A 250 -4.58 -18.19 5.50
CA LEU A 250 -4.51 -19.60 5.90
C LEU A 250 -3.16 -20.23 5.54
N VAL A 251 -2.70 -20.06 4.29
CA VAL A 251 -1.38 -20.52 3.85
C VAL A 251 -0.27 -19.91 4.71
N SER A 252 -0.37 -18.61 5.02
CA SER A 252 0.60 -17.95 5.89
C SER A 252 0.59 -18.49 7.32
N TYR A 253 -0.60 -18.71 7.88
CA TYR A 253 -0.78 -19.28 9.22
C TYR A 253 -0.20 -20.69 9.31
N ALA A 254 -0.48 -21.56 8.32
CA ALA A 254 0.05 -22.92 8.25
C ALA A 254 1.58 -22.94 8.11
N HIS A 255 2.14 -22.18 7.16
CA HIS A 255 3.59 -22.06 6.97
C HIS A 255 4.31 -21.50 8.21
N THR A 256 3.79 -20.44 8.83
CA THR A 256 4.39 -19.84 10.02
C THR A 256 4.24 -20.75 11.25
N SER A 257 3.11 -21.44 11.43
CA SER A 257 2.92 -22.35 12.57
C SER A 257 3.77 -23.61 12.44
N HIS A 258 3.93 -24.16 11.23
CA HIS A 258 4.87 -25.25 10.95
C HIS A 258 6.31 -24.86 11.30
N ASP A 259 6.77 -23.68 10.89
CA ASP A 259 8.14 -23.21 11.12
C ASP A 259 8.41 -22.86 12.60
N LEU A 260 7.40 -22.34 13.33
CA LEU A 260 7.48 -22.17 14.79
C LEU A 260 7.48 -23.52 15.52
N ARG A 261 6.73 -24.51 15.02
CA ARG A 261 6.69 -25.87 15.59
C ARG A 261 8.01 -26.59 15.39
N SER A 262 8.60 -26.57 14.19
CA SER A 262 9.91 -27.18 13.95
C SER A 262 11.02 -26.52 14.76
N LEU A 263 11.02 -25.18 14.89
CA LEU A 263 11.92 -24.45 15.80
C LEU A 263 11.73 -24.86 17.27
N SER A 264 10.50 -25.10 17.73
CA SER A 264 10.29 -25.60 19.10
C SER A 264 10.84 -27.01 19.31
N LEU A 265 10.77 -27.87 18.28
CA LEU A 265 11.32 -29.23 18.34
C LEU A 265 12.86 -29.26 18.26
N SER A 266 13.51 -28.34 17.55
CA SER A 266 14.98 -28.21 17.58
C SER A 266 15.47 -27.69 18.93
N ILE A 267 14.72 -26.79 19.57
CA ILE A 267 15.02 -26.30 20.93
C ILE A 267 14.82 -27.43 21.97
N GLU A 268 13.75 -28.23 21.87
CA GLU A 268 13.57 -29.43 22.72
C GLU A 268 14.70 -30.46 22.59
N LYS A 269 15.42 -30.48 21.46
CA LYS A 269 16.60 -31.34 21.20
C LYS A 269 17.94 -30.73 21.61
N GLY A 270 17.98 -29.46 22.02
CA GLY A 270 19.22 -28.75 22.35
C GLY A 270 20.05 -28.29 21.15
N GLU A 271 19.47 -28.20 19.95
CA GLU A 271 20.16 -27.67 18.77
C GLU A 271 20.40 -26.15 18.91
N THR A 272 21.58 -25.66 18.53
CA THR A 272 21.96 -24.24 18.67
C THR A 272 21.16 -23.35 17.72
N LEU A 273 20.38 -22.43 18.29
CA LEU A 273 19.49 -21.53 17.55
C LEU A 273 20.30 -20.42 16.83
N PRO A 274 19.98 -20.06 15.57
CA PRO A 274 20.62 -18.92 14.91
C PRO A 274 20.43 -17.61 15.68
N ASN A 275 21.51 -16.87 15.91
CA ASN A 275 21.55 -15.62 16.72
C ASN A 275 20.53 -14.54 16.31
N ASN A 276 19.96 -14.62 15.11
CA ASN A 276 18.90 -13.75 14.61
C ASN A 276 17.48 -14.06 15.18
N LEU A 277 17.33 -15.11 15.99
CA LEU A 277 16.06 -15.58 16.56
C LEU A 277 16.01 -15.47 18.10
N ASN A 278 15.99 -14.25 18.64
CA ASN A 278 15.61 -13.99 20.04
C ASN A 278 14.09 -14.25 20.25
N MET A 279 13.70 -15.53 20.23
CA MET A 279 12.33 -15.99 20.51
C MET A 279 12.11 -16.12 22.02
N GLU A 280 11.78 -15.01 22.68
CA GLU A 280 11.22 -14.99 24.05
C GLU A 280 9.88 -15.76 24.17
N HIS A 281 9.30 -16.19 23.04
CA HIS A 281 7.95 -16.75 22.95
C HIS A 281 8.00 -18.22 22.49
N PRO A 282 7.84 -19.20 23.40
CA PRO A 282 7.68 -20.60 23.02
C PRO A 282 6.40 -20.81 22.19
N TYR A 283 6.39 -21.84 21.35
CA TYR A 283 5.30 -22.13 20.41
C TYR A 283 3.94 -22.29 21.14
N ARG A 284 3.09 -21.25 21.04
CA ARG A 284 1.80 -21.18 21.75
C ARG A 284 0.67 -20.77 20.82
N VAL A 285 -0.24 -21.71 20.55
CA VAL A 285 -1.39 -21.52 19.65
C VAL A 285 -2.49 -20.76 20.39
N SER A 286 -2.64 -19.47 20.09
CA SER A 286 -3.56 -18.56 20.78
C SER A 286 -4.71 -18.11 19.87
N PHE A 287 -5.95 -18.39 20.29
CA PHE A 287 -7.16 -18.00 19.55
C PHE A 287 -7.22 -16.48 19.32
N ARG A 288 -6.82 -15.68 20.33
CA ARG A 288 -6.77 -14.22 20.24
C ARG A 288 -5.75 -13.73 19.19
N SER A 289 -4.66 -14.46 18.97
CA SER A 289 -3.69 -14.14 17.90
C SER A 289 -4.27 -14.43 16.53
N MET A 290 -4.87 -15.62 16.35
CA MET A 290 -5.50 -16.04 15.10
C MET A 290 -6.66 -15.11 14.70
N ALA A 291 -7.63 -14.90 15.60
CA ALA A 291 -8.77 -14.02 15.36
C ALA A 291 -8.33 -12.57 15.05
N TYR A 292 -7.28 -12.08 15.72
CA TYR A 292 -6.70 -10.78 15.39
C TYR A 292 -6.07 -10.76 13.99
N PHE A 293 -5.27 -11.78 13.64
CA PHE A 293 -4.63 -11.87 12.34
C PHE A 293 -5.65 -11.93 11.19
N MET A 294 -6.77 -12.64 11.36
CA MET A 294 -7.81 -12.69 10.32
C MET A 294 -8.34 -11.31 9.95
N VAL A 295 -8.56 -10.42 10.94
CA VAL A 295 -9.07 -9.06 10.72
C VAL A 295 -7.95 -8.04 10.42
N ALA A 296 -6.69 -8.31 10.78
CA ALA A 296 -5.58 -7.40 10.54
C ALA A 296 -5.32 -7.16 9.03
N PRO A 297 -4.94 -5.93 8.60
CA PRO A 297 -4.68 -5.57 7.21
C PRO A 297 -3.31 -6.06 6.70
N THR A 298 -2.98 -7.33 6.96
CA THR A 298 -1.79 -8.02 6.46
C THR A 298 -2.11 -9.47 6.13
N LEU A 299 -1.36 -10.04 5.18
CA LEU A 299 -1.47 -11.43 4.76
C LEU A 299 -0.43 -12.33 5.45
N CYS A 300 0.55 -11.77 6.13
CA CYS A 300 1.62 -12.52 6.78
C CYS A 300 1.33 -12.74 8.27
N TYR A 301 1.18 -14.01 8.69
CA TYR A 301 1.04 -14.35 10.11
C TYR A 301 2.36 -14.17 10.87
N GLN A 302 2.28 -13.59 12.06
CA GLN A 302 3.33 -13.56 13.08
C GLN A 302 2.70 -13.52 14.50
N PRO A 303 3.34 -14.07 15.55
CA PRO A 303 2.72 -14.19 16.89
C PRO A 303 2.39 -12.87 17.59
N SER A 304 3.14 -11.81 17.27
CA SER A 304 2.98 -10.46 17.80
C SER A 304 3.06 -9.45 16.65
N TYR A 305 2.42 -8.29 16.80
CA TYR A 305 2.41 -7.21 15.79
C TYR A 305 2.62 -5.86 16.48
N PRO A 306 3.30 -4.88 15.84
CA PRO A 306 3.39 -3.52 16.35
C PRO A 306 1.99 -2.91 16.48
N ARG A 307 1.71 -2.25 17.60
CA ARG A 307 0.39 -1.68 17.93
C ARG A 307 0.44 -0.17 18.09
N THR A 308 -0.66 0.51 17.75
CA THR A 308 -0.89 1.91 18.15
C THR A 308 -1.56 1.98 19.53
N PRO A 309 -1.19 2.94 20.39
CA PRO A 309 -1.64 2.97 21.79
C PRO A 309 -3.16 3.19 21.94
N SER A 310 -3.80 3.88 21.00
CA SER A 310 -5.24 4.16 21.01
C SER A 310 -5.79 4.29 19.58
N VAL A 311 -7.12 4.41 19.46
CA VAL A 311 -7.87 4.58 18.21
C VAL A 311 -8.29 6.03 18.06
N ARG A 312 -7.74 6.74 17.06
CA ARG A 312 -8.03 8.16 16.79
C ARG A 312 -9.38 8.34 16.10
N LYS A 313 -10.49 8.18 16.85
CA LYS A 313 -11.88 8.22 16.34
C LYS A 313 -12.16 9.34 15.32
N GLY A 314 -11.78 10.58 15.64
CA GLY A 314 -11.98 11.74 14.74
C GLY A 314 -11.11 11.73 13.48
N TRP A 315 -9.99 10.99 13.46
CA TRP A 315 -9.22 10.72 12.24
C TRP A 315 -9.94 9.67 11.38
N VAL A 316 -10.44 8.58 11.98
CA VAL A 316 -11.21 7.53 11.29
C VAL A 316 -12.41 8.13 10.57
N PHE A 317 -13.22 8.93 11.28
CA PHE A 317 -14.42 9.58 10.72
C PHE A 317 -14.11 10.43 9.47
N ARG A 318 -13.01 11.21 9.50
CA ARG A 318 -12.59 12.00 8.34
C ARG A 318 -12.15 11.16 7.14
N GLN A 319 -11.52 10.00 7.35
CA GLN A 319 -11.20 9.11 6.23
C GLN A 319 -12.44 8.35 5.74
N LEU A 320 -13.40 8.05 6.61
CA LEU A 320 -14.67 7.41 6.23
C LEU A 320 -15.50 8.32 5.31
N ILE A 321 -15.58 9.62 5.63
CA ILE A 321 -16.20 10.62 4.74
C ILE A 321 -15.53 10.63 3.36
N LYS A 322 -14.19 10.67 3.30
CA LYS A 322 -13.47 10.58 2.02
C LYS A 322 -13.74 9.28 1.28
N LEU A 323 -13.85 8.15 1.98
CA LEU A 323 -14.10 6.86 1.37
C LEU A 323 -15.46 6.85 0.67
N VAL A 324 -16.49 7.44 1.29
CA VAL A 324 -17.80 7.65 0.67
C VAL A 324 -17.70 8.57 -0.56
N ILE A 325 -17.02 9.71 -0.45
CA ILE A 325 -16.87 10.68 -1.56
C ILE A 325 -16.14 10.06 -2.76
N PHE A 326 -14.98 9.43 -2.57
CA PHE A 326 -14.21 8.82 -3.66
C PHE A 326 -14.88 7.57 -4.24
N THR A 327 -15.63 6.81 -3.44
CA THR A 327 -16.45 5.69 -3.94
C THR A 327 -17.62 6.19 -4.77
N GLY A 328 -18.29 7.28 -4.36
CA GLY A 328 -19.32 7.94 -5.15
C GLY A 328 -18.79 8.50 -6.48
N LEU A 329 -17.62 9.15 -6.46
CA LEU A 329 -16.91 9.61 -7.66
C LEU A 329 -16.56 8.45 -8.60
N MET A 330 -16.11 7.31 -8.06
CA MET A 330 -15.80 6.12 -8.85
C MET A 330 -17.06 5.58 -9.55
N GLY A 331 -18.19 5.45 -8.83
CA GLY A 331 -19.47 5.06 -9.42
C GLY A 331 -19.99 6.05 -10.46
N PHE A 332 -19.81 7.36 -10.23
CA PHE A 332 -20.15 8.40 -11.21
C PHE A 332 -19.35 8.24 -12.52
N ILE A 333 -18.04 8.01 -12.47
CA ILE A 333 -17.21 7.83 -13.68
C ILE A 333 -17.58 6.52 -14.41
N ILE A 334 -17.95 5.47 -13.68
CA ILE A 334 -18.43 4.21 -14.27
C ILE A 334 -19.74 4.46 -15.03
N GLU A 335 -20.78 4.99 -14.37
CA GLU A 335 -22.12 5.11 -14.96
C GLU A 335 -22.28 6.26 -15.97
N GLN A 336 -21.65 7.42 -15.72
CA GLN A 336 -21.79 8.61 -16.59
C GLN A 336 -20.79 8.65 -17.75
N TYR A 337 -19.80 7.75 -17.77
CA TYR A 337 -18.65 7.87 -18.68
C TYR A 337 -18.26 6.53 -19.29
N MET A 338 -17.85 5.54 -18.47
CA MET A 338 -17.41 4.24 -18.99
C MET A 338 -18.57 3.47 -19.61
N HIS A 339 -19.73 3.42 -18.96
CA HIS A 339 -20.90 2.67 -19.42
C HIS A 339 -21.44 3.17 -20.77
N PRO A 340 -21.67 4.49 -21.03
CA PRO A 340 -22.01 4.99 -22.36
C PRO A 340 -20.94 4.70 -23.42
N ILE A 341 -19.64 4.85 -23.11
CA ILE A 341 -18.55 4.53 -24.06
C ILE A 341 -18.57 3.05 -24.43
N ALA A 342 -18.77 2.17 -23.45
CA ALA A 342 -18.82 0.73 -23.62
C ALA A 342 -20.06 0.28 -24.43
N GLN A 343 -21.26 0.78 -24.09
CA GLN A 343 -22.49 0.52 -24.85
C GLN A 343 -22.39 0.96 -26.32
N ASN A 344 -21.75 2.10 -26.61
CA ASN A 344 -21.53 2.61 -27.97
C ASN A 344 -20.41 1.86 -28.74
N SER A 345 -19.81 0.81 -28.16
CA SER A 345 -18.69 0.05 -28.73
C SER A 345 -19.10 -1.38 -29.11
N GLN A 346 -20.28 -1.55 -29.70
CA GLN A 346 -20.99 -2.84 -29.84
C GLN A 346 -20.28 -3.95 -30.63
N HIS A 347 -19.16 -3.68 -31.29
CA HIS A 347 -18.19 -4.69 -31.72
C HIS A 347 -16.75 -4.11 -31.76
N PRO A 348 -15.91 -4.40 -30.76
CA PRO A 348 -14.49 -4.01 -30.80
C PRO A 348 -13.68 -4.75 -31.89
N PHE A 349 -14.16 -5.91 -32.36
CA PHE A 349 -13.43 -6.83 -33.25
C PHE A 349 -14.16 -7.23 -34.54
N LYS A 350 -15.32 -6.64 -34.89
CA LYS A 350 -15.87 -6.70 -36.27
C LYS A 350 -15.52 -5.45 -37.10
N GLY A 351 -14.92 -4.43 -36.49
CA GLY A 351 -14.33 -3.30 -37.20
C GLY A 351 -12.83 -3.50 -37.43
N ASN A 352 -12.23 -2.65 -38.28
CA ASN A 352 -10.78 -2.60 -38.48
C ASN A 352 -10.04 -2.41 -37.14
N LEU A 353 -8.81 -2.93 -37.01
CA LEU A 353 -8.00 -2.84 -35.79
C LEU A 353 -7.86 -1.41 -35.24
N LEU A 354 -7.83 -0.41 -36.14
CA LEU A 354 -7.78 1.01 -35.80
C LEU A 354 -9.04 1.49 -35.04
N TYR A 355 -10.22 0.96 -35.35
CA TYR A 355 -11.46 1.22 -34.59
C TYR A 355 -11.37 0.63 -33.18
N GLY A 356 -10.91 -0.62 -33.06
CA GLY A 356 -10.67 -1.24 -31.74
C GLY A 356 -9.72 -0.42 -30.87
N PHE A 357 -8.60 0.04 -31.46
CA PHE A 357 -7.64 0.92 -30.80
C PHE A 357 -8.24 2.30 -30.41
N GLU A 358 -9.04 2.91 -31.28
CA GLU A 358 -9.75 4.17 -31.01
C GLU A 358 -10.77 4.04 -29.86
N ARG A 359 -11.48 2.90 -29.76
CA ARG A 359 -12.36 2.60 -28.62
C ARG A 359 -11.57 2.39 -27.32
N THR A 360 -10.45 1.66 -27.35
CA THR A 360 -9.56 1.48 -26.19
C THR A 360 -8.99 2.81 -25.70
N LEU A 361 -8.54 3.69 -26.61
CA LEU A 361 -8.06 5.03 -26.25
C LEU A 361 -9.17 5.87 -25.60
N LYS A 362 -10.42 5.80 -26.07
CA LYS A 362 -11.56 6.49 -25.45
C LYS A 362 -11.87 5.97 -24.04
N LEU A 363 -11.71 4.67 -23.79
CA LEU A 363 -11.91 4.07 -22.47
C LEU A 363 -10.71 4.26 -21.52
N SER A 364 -9.51 4.51 -22.05
CA SER A 364 -8.25 4.58 -21.28
C SER A 364 -8.29 5.58 -20.11
N VAL A 365 -8.64 6.84 -20.39
CA VAL A 365 -8.63 7.94 -19.41
C VAL A 365 -9.59 7.69 -18.23
N PRO A 366 -10.90 7.43 -18.42
CA PRO A 366 -11.79 7.17 -17.28
C PRO A 366 -11.44 5.88 -16.54
N ASN A 367 -10.95 4.85 -17.24
CA ASN A 367 -10.47 3.62 -16.59
C ASN A 367 -9.27 3.90 -15.66
N VAL A 368 -8.33 4.75 -16.07
CA VAL A 368 -7.22 5.19 -15.20
C VAL A 368 -7.72 5.96 -13.99
N TYR A 369 -8.70 6.86 -14.14
CA TYR A 369 -9.30 7.56 -12.99
C TYR A 369 -9.98 6.60 -12.02
N VAL A 370 -10.79 5.66 -12.51
CA VAL A 370 -11.45 4.63 -11.69
C VAL A 370 -10.43 3.77 -10.96
N TRP A 371 -9.35 3.35 -11.63
CA TRP A 371 -8.30 2.54 -11.01
C TRP A 371 -7.52 3.32 -9.94
N LEU A 372 -7.18 4.58 -10.18
CA LEU A 372 -6.51 5.44 -9.19
C LEU A 372 -7.42 5.74 -7.98
N CYS A 373 -8.72 5.96 -8.21
CA CYS A 373 -9.72 6.09 -7.15
C CYS A 373 -9.85 4.80 -6.33
N MET A 374 -9.92 3.64 -7.00
CA MET A 374 -9.93 2.32 -6.35
C MET A 374 -8.69 2.09 -5.50
N PHE A 375 -7.48 2.41 -6.02
CA PHE A 375 -6.24 2.32 -5.25
C PHE A 375 -6.28 3.21 -3.99
N TYR A 376 -6.73 4.46 -4.13
CA TYR A 376 -6.84 5.38 -2.99
C TYR A 376 -7.89 4.93 -1.97
N CYS A 377 -9.09 4.52 -2.42
CA CYS A 377 -10.15 3.99 -1.57
C CYS A 377 -9.71 2.73 -0.82
N PHE A 378 -9.07 1.77 -1.50
CA PHE A 378 -8.69 0.50 -0.89
C PHE A 378 -7.39 0.60 -0.08
N PHE A 379 -6.27 0.89 -0.73
CA PHE A 379 -4.94 0.81 -0.10
C PHE A 379 -4.62 1.98 0.83
N HIS A 380 -5.13 3.18 0.54
CA HIS A 380 -4.93 4.32 1.44
C HIS A 380 -6.05 4.43 2.48
N LEU A 381 -7.31 4.61 2.08
CA LEU A 381 -8.39 4.88 3.02
C LEU A 381 -8.81 3.62 3.81
N TRP A 382 -9.30 2.58 3.14
CA TRP A 382 -9.86 1.39 3.79
C TRP A 382 -8.83 0.63 4.64
N LEU A 383 -7.65 0.29 4.10
CA LEU A 383 -6.64 -0.42 4.88
C LEU A 383 -6.12 0.38 6.08
N ASN A 384 -6.04 1.73 6.01
CA ASN A 384 -5.68 2.52 7.19
C ASN A 384 -6.85 2.73 8.17
N ILE A 385 -8.10 2.77 7.72
CA ILE A 385 -9.27 2.74 8.60
C ILE A 385 -9.28 1.43 9.39
N LEU A 386 -9.15 0.30 8.70
CA LEU A 386 -9.05 -1.03 9.30
C LEU A 386 -7.85 -1.11 10.26
N ALA A 387 -6.67 -0.59 9.86
CA ALA A 387 -5.50 -0.52 10.72
C ALA A 387 -5.71 0.33 11.99
N GLU A 388 -6.39 1.47 11.89
CA GLU A 388 -6.68 2.32 13.05
C GLU A 388 -7.66 1.63 14.00
N LEU A 389 -8.72 1.00 13.47
CA LEU A 389 -9.73 0.27 14.26
C LEU A 389 -9.15 -0.93 15.00
N VAL A 390 -8.26 -1.71 14.37
CA VAL A 390 -7.61 -2.89 15.00
C VAL A 390 -6.29 -2.54 15.71
N GLN A 391 -5.92 -1.26 15.77
CA GLN A 391 -4.67 -0.75 16.34
C GLN A 391 -3.39 -1.31 15.69
N PHE A 392 -3.38 -1.59 14.38
CA PHE A 392 -2.23 -2.07 13.62
C PHE A 392 -1.22 -0.94 13.34
N GLY A 393 0.06 -1.19 13.66
CA GLY A 393 1.13 -0.18 13.63
C GLY A 393 1.93 -0.07 12.34
N ASP A 394 2.11 -1.14 11.56
CA ASP A 394 2.83 -1.07 10.28
C ASP A 394 1.85 -0.82 9.12
N ARG A 395 1.78 0.42 8.65
CA ARG A 395 0.84 0.85 7.59
C ARG A 395 1.54 1.07 6.25
N GLU A 396 2.69 0.43 6.06
CA GLU A 396 3.36 0.31 4.76
C GLU A 396 2.63 -0.72 3.87
N PHE A 397 1.43 -0.33 3.41
CA PHE A 397 0.58 -1.11 2.50
C PHE A 397 0.99 -0.98 1.02
N TYR A 398 1.73 0.07 0.70
CA TYR A 398 2.25 0.41 -0.63
C TYR A 398 3.46 1.34 -0.47
N LYS A 399 4.22 1.53 -1.55
CA LYS A 399 5.31 2.52 -1.68
C LYS A 399 5.00 3.51 -2.81
N ASP A 400 5.94 4.37 -3.16
CA ASP A 400 5.86 5.35 -4.26
C ASP A 400 5.96 4.69 -5.65
N TRP A 401 5.09 3.72 -5.93
CA TRP A 401 5.08 2.92 -7.16
C TRP A 401 4.93 3.76 -8.44
N TRP A 402 4.40 4.98 -8.35
CA TRP A 402 4.31 5.93 -9.47
C TRP A 402 5.68 6.42 -9.96
N ASN A 403 6.70 6.40 -9.09
CA ASN A 403 8.10 6.70 -9.40
C ASN A 403 8.88 5.50 -9.99
N ALA A 404 8.25 4.32 -10.11
CA ALA A 404 8.94 3.10 -10.51
C ALA A 404 9.61 3.23 -11.89
N LYS A 405 10.88 2.84 -11.96
CA LYS A 405 11.74 2.93 -13.14
C LYS A 405 11.59 1.70 -14.05
N THR A 406 10.99 0.62 -13.54
CA THR A 406 10.67 -0.60 -14.28
C THR A 406 9.32 -1.18 -13.85
N VAL A 407 8.71 -1.99 -14.72
CA VAL A 407 7.48 -2.75 -14.43
C VAL A 407 7.65 -3.70 -13.23
N ASP A 408 8.84 -4.29 -13.07
CA ASP A 408 9.18 -5.12 -11.90
C ASP A 408 9.24 -4.31 -10.59
N GLU A 409 9.83 -3.11 -10.60
CA GLU A 409 9.83 -2.22 -9.43
C GLU A 409 8.41 -1.79 -9.04
N TYR A 410 7.55 -1.52 -10.02
CA TYR A 410 6.13 -1.25 -9.79
C TYR A 410 5.44 -2.41 -9.06
N TRP A 411 5.56 -3.65 -9.56
CA TRP A 411 4.90 -4.81 -8.94
C TRP A 411 5.39 -5.09 -7.50
N ARG A 412 6.64 -4.74 -7.18
CA ARG A 412 7.21 -4.83 -5.82
C ARG A 412 6.76 -3.69 -4.88
N ASN A 413 6.26 -2.58 -5.42
CA ASN A 413 5.91 -1.37 -4.67
C ASN A 413 4.39 -1.10 -4.55
N TRP A 414 3.54 -1.60 -5.47
CA TRP A 414 2.11 -1.26 -5.52
C TRP A 414 1.29 -1.84 -4.36
N ASN A 415 1.50 -3.12 -4.02
CA ASN A 415 0.74 -3.85 -3.01
C ASN A 415 1.72 -4.59 -2.09
N MET A 416 2.16 -3.92 -1.03
CA MET A 416 3.12 -4.47 -0.09
C MET A 416 2.60 -5.71 0.66
N PRO A 417 1.32 -5.85 1.08
CA PRO A 417 0.81 -7.07 1.70
C PRO A 417 0.98 -8.31 0.82
N VAL A 418 0.59 -8.25 -0.46
CA VAL A 418 0.76 -9.38 -1.40
C VAL A 418 2.22 -9.58 -1.76
N HIS A 419 3.01 -8.51 -1.97
CA HIS A 419 4.44 -8.64 -2.23
C HIS A 419 5.20 -9.29 -1.05
N LYS A 420 4.96 -8.83 0.19
CA LYS A 420 5.52 -9.40 1.43
C LYS A 420 5.12 -10.87 1.60
N TRP A 421 3.91 -11.26 1.20
CA TRP A 421 3.43 -12.64 1.21
C TRP A 421 4.12 -13.51 0.14
N MET A 422 4.13 -13.06 -1.13
CA MET A 422 4.74 -13.78 -2.26
C MET A 422 6.23 -14.04 -2.02
N VAL A 423 6.95 -13.04 -1.53
CA VAL A 423 8.38 -13.16 -1.20
C VAL A 423 8.61 -14.21 -0.12
N ARG A 424 7.79 -14.21 0.94
CA ARG A 424 7.92 -15.08 2.11
C ARG A 424 7.50 -16.53 1.85
N HIS A 425 6.37 -16.74 1.17
CA HIS A 425 5.70 -18.03 1.09
C HIS A 425 5.83 -18.73 -0.26
N ILE A 426 6.28 -18.03 -1.31
CA ILE A 426 6.58 -18.63 -2.62
C ILE A 426 8.08 -18.50 -2.94
N TYR A 427 8.60 -17.28 -3.06
CA TYR A 427 9.95 -17.03 -3.57
C TYR A 427 11.05 -17.64 -2.68
N PHE A 428 11.13 -17.27 -1.40
CA PHE A 428 12.17 -17.80 -0.50
C PHE A 428 12.10 -19.33 -0.28
N PRO A 429 10.92 -19.97 -0.24
CA PRO A 429 10.81 -21.43 -0.36
C PRO A 429 11.41 -21.98 -1.65
N CYS A 430 11.03 -21.47 -2.84
CA CYS A 430 11.60 -21.92 -4.11
C CYS A 430 13.13 -21.80 -4.15
N ILE A 431 13.70 -20.68 -3.68
CA ILE A 431 15.16 -20.50 -3.60
C ILE A 431 15.80 -21.51 -2.64
N ARG A 432 15.18 -21.81 -1.49
CA ARG A 432 15.68 -22.82 -0.54
C ARG A 432 15.59 -24.26 -1.08
N HIS A 433 14.69 -24.54 -2.01
CA HIS A 433 14.65 -25.79 -2.78
C HIS A 433 15.59 -25.79 -4.01
N GLY A 434 16.55 -24.85 -4.08
CA GLY A 434 17.57 -24.82 -5.13
C GLY A 434 17.11 -24.24 -6.48
N MET A 435 15.90 -23.67 -6.56
CA MET A 435 15.40 -23.10 -7.81
C MET A 435 16.12 -21.80 -8.19
N SER A 436 16.28 -21.57 -9.49
CA SER A 436 16.87 -20.31 -9.98
C SER A 436 15.97 -19.11 -9.68
N LYS A 437 16.57 -17.92 -9.51
CA LYS A 437 15.84 -16.67 -9.23
C LYS A 437 14.75 -16.38 -10.28
N ASN A 438 15.05 -16.65 -11.55
CA ASN A 438 14.10 -16.44 -12.65
C ASN A 438 12.92 -17.42 -12.58
N ALA A 439 13.16 -18.69 -12.22
CA ALA A 439 12.09 -19.68 -12.04
C ALA A 439 11.19 -19.34 -10.83
N ALA A 440 11.78 -18.91 -9.71
CA ALA A 440 11.03 -18.49 -8.53
C ALA A 440 10.17 -17.23 -8.80
N VAL A 441 10.64 -16.28 -9.60
CA VAL A 441 9.84 -15.13 -10.07
C VAL A 441 8.72 -15.59 -11.02
N LEU A 442 9.01 -16.47 -11.98
CA LEU A 442 8.01 -16.99 -12.91
C LEU A 442 6.87 -17.72 -12.19
N ILE A 443 7.18 -18.50 -11.15
CA ILE A 443 6.16 -19.17 -10.30
C ILE A 443 5.31 -18.14 -9.54
N ALA A 444 5.91 -17.09 -8.99
CA ALA A 444 5.15 -16.02 -8.32
C ALA A 444 4.20 -15.28 -9.29
N PHE A 445 4.62 -15.02 -10.52
CA PHE A 445 3.76 -14.47 -11.57
C PHE A 445 2.66 -15.46 -12.02
N LEU A 446 2.98 -16.75 -12.15
CA LEU A 446 2.02 -17.80 -12.51
C LEU A 446 0.90 -17.93 -11.46
N ILE A 447 1.26 -18.00 -10.18
CA ILE A 447 0.29 -18.04 -9.08
C ILE A 447 -0.55 -16.76 -9.09
N SER A 448 0.07 -15.59 -9.24
CA SER A 448 -0.64 -14.31 -9.37
C SER A 448 -1.64 -14.33 -10.53
N ALA A 449 -1.26 -14.84 -11.71
CA ALA A 449 -2.11 -14.93 -12.89
C ALA A 449 -3.33 -15.83 -12.67
N VAL A 450 -3.17 -16.98 -12.01
CA VAL A 450 -4.29 -17.87 -11.63
C VAL A 450 -5.26 -17.15 -10.69
N PHE A 451 -4.77 -16.44 -9.67
CA PHE A 451 -5.64 -15.69 -8.75
C PHE A 451 -6.38 -14.53 -9.44
N HIS A 452 -5.74 -13.80 -10.37
CA HIS A 452 -6.42 -12.74 -11.13
C HIS A 452 -7.49 -13.30 -12.09
N GLU A 453 -7.24 -14.46 -12.72
CA GLU A 453 -8.27 -15.13 -13.52
C GLU A 453 -9.43 -15.62 -12.64
N LEU A 454 -9.18 -16.27 -11.50
CA LEU A 454 -10.25 -16.70 -10.58
C LEU A 454 -11.12 -15.51 -10.12
N CYS A 455 -10.51 -14.39 -9.73
CA CYS A 455 -11.24 -13.19 -9.30
C CYS A 455 -12.15 -12.57 -10.38
N ILE A 456 -11.87 -12.76 -11.67
CA ILE A 456 -12.61 -12.11 -12.77
C ILE A 456 -13.47 -13.10 -13.56
N ALA A 457 -12.92 -14.27 -13.92
CA ALA A 457 -13.59 -15.28 -14.71
C ALA A 457 -14.74 -15.98 -13.96
N VAL A 458 -14.61 -16.20 -12.64
CA VAL A 458 -15.64 -16.87 -11.83
C VAL A 458 -16.89 -15.99 -11.72
N PRO A 459 -16.81 -14.69 -11.33
CA PRO A 459 -17.99 -13.82 -11.31
C PRO A 459 -18.54 -13.45 -12.69
N CYS A 460 -17.77 -13.61 -13.78
CA CYS A 460 -18.25 -13.51 -15.16
C CYS A 460 -18.82 -14.82 -15.73
N HIS A 461 -18.65 -15.95 -15.04
CA HIS A 461 -18.89 -17.31 -15.54
C HIS A 461 -18.24 -17.57 -16.93
N LYS A 462 -17.03 -17.05 -17.17
CA LYS A 462 -16.31 -17.13 -18.46
C LYS A 462 -14.79 -17.27 -18.29
N PHE A 463 -14.31 -18.51 -18.31
CA PHE A 463 -12.90 -18.91 -18.21
C PHE A 463 -12.18 -18.81 -19.57
N LYS A 464 -11.86 -17.58 -20.00
CA LYS A 464 -11.14 -17.34 -21.28
C LYS A 464 -9.63 -17.08 -21.13
N LEU A 465 -9.10 -17.06 -19.90
CA LEU A 465 -7.69 -16.81 -19.61
C LEU A 465 -7.21 -15.39 -20.02
N TRP A 466 -8.12 -14.43 -20.22
CA TRP A 466 -7.75 -13.06 -20.58
C TRP A 466 -6.98 -12.35 -19.47
N ALA A 467 -7.40 -12.49 -18.20
CA ALA A 467 -6.68 -11.90 -17.08
C ALA A 467 -5.39 -12.67 -16.79
N PHE A 468 -5.41 -14.00 -16.92
CA PHE A 468 -4.21 -14.85 -16.84
C PHE A 468 -3.13 -14.40 -17.84
N ILE A 469 -3.48 -14.29 -19.13
CA ILE A 469 -2.58 -13.84 -20.20
C ILE A 469 -2.09 -12.41 -19.94
N GLY A 470 -2.98 -11.50 -19.52
CA GLY A 470 -2.63 -10.11 -19.21
C GLY A 470 -1.59 -9.94 -18.09
N ILE A 471 -1.64 -10.81 -17.06
CA ILE A 471 -0.62 -10.88 -16.01
C ILE A 471 0.66 -11.57 -16.48
N MET A 472 0.57 -12.69 -17.20
CA MET A 472 1.76 -13.40 -17.70
C MET A 472 2.56 -12.58 -18.73
N PHE A 473 1.90 -11.76 -19.54
CA PHE A 473 2.54 -10.86 -20.50
C PHE A 473 3.40 -9.76 -19.83
N GLN A 474 3.18 -9.48 -18.54
CA GLN A 474 4.04 -8.57 -17.77
C GLN A 474 5.48 -9.08 -17.63
N VAL A 475 5.71 -10.40 -17.71
CA VAL A 475 7.05 -10.99 -17.60
C VAL A 475 7.92 -10.68 -18.84
N PRO A 476 7.49 -10.99 -20.09
CA PRO A 476 8.15 -10.47 -21.29
C PRO A 476 8.30 -8.94 -21.31
N LEU A 477 7.25 -8.19 -20.94
CA LEU A 477 7.30 -6.73 -20.89
C LEU A 477 8.36 -6.21 -19.93
N SER A 478 8.52 -6.83 -18.76
CA SER A 478 9.58 -6.48 -17.81
C SER A 478 10.96 -6.71 -18.39
N ILE A 479 11.19 -7.84 -19.10
CA ILE A 479 12.46 -8.13 -19.78
C ILE A 479 12.76 -7.07 -20.85
N VAL A 480 11.77 -6.73 -21.68
CA VAL A 480 11.90 -5.68 -22.72
C VAL A 480 12.15 -4.31 -22.09
N THR A 481 11.45 -3.95 -21.01
CA THR A 481 11.63 -2.67 -20.29
C THR A 481 13.05 -2.55 -19.73
N ASN A 482 13.56 -3.61 -19.10
CA ASN A 482 14.94 -3.67 -18.59
C ASN A 482 15.98 -3.59 -19.72
N PHE A 483 15.72 -4.18 -20.89
CA PHE A 483 16.58 -4.06 -22.07
C PHE A 483 16.59 -2.63 -22.64
N LEU A 484 15.42 -2.02 -22.81
CA LEU A 484 15.28 -0.63 -23.28
C LEU A 484 15.95 0.36 -22.33
N GLN A 485 15.75 0.23 -21.02
CA GLN A 485 16.41 1.08 -20.03
C GLN A 485 17.94 0.98 -20.12
N LYS A 486 18.49 -0.23 -20.29
CA LYS A 486 19.94 -0.43 -20.49
C LYS A 486 20.43 0.19 -21.80
N LYS A 487 19.70 0.03 -22.90
CA LYS A 487 20.06 0.57 -24.22
C LYS A 487 20.00 2.10 -24.26
N CYS A 488 18.98 2.71 -23.66
CA CYS A 488 18.76 4.16 -23.64
C CYS A 488 19.43 4.89 -22.47
N LYS A 489 20.06 4.17 -21.53
CA LYS A 489 20.74 4.70 -20.32
C LYS A 489 19.91 5.66 -19.44
N SER A 490 18.60 5.68 -19.59
CA SER A 490 17.69 6.61 -18.90
C SER A 490 16.57 5.86 -18.17
N SER A 491 16.41 6.15 -16.87
CA SER A 491 15.31 5.61 -16.05
C SER A 491 13.94 6.19 -16.42
N MET A 492 13.89 7.34 -17.10
CA MET A 492 12.63 7.95 -17.54
C MET A 492 11.91 7.08 -18.59
N VAL A 493 12.67 6.44 -19.48
CA VAL A 493 12.11 5.56 -20.53
C VAL A 493 11.31 4.40 -19.93
N GLY A 494 11.83 3.77 -18.87
CA GLY A 494 11.12 2.66 -18.21
C GLY A 494 9.85 3.09 -17.46
N ASN A 495 9.85 4.29 -16.87
CA ASN A 495 8.65 4.88 -16.26
C ASN A 495 7.61 5.27 -17.32
N MET A 496 8.03 5.83 -18.46
CA MET A 496 7.14 6.13 -19.60
C MET A 496 6.55 4.86 -20.22
N VAL A 497 7.33 3.79 -20.38
CA VAL A 497 6.83 2.48 -20.85
C VAL A 497 5.82 1.90 -19.87
N PHE A 498 6.10 1.95 -18.56
CA PHE A 498 5.13 1.56 -17.53
C PHE A 498 3.81 2.33 -17.67
N TRP A 499 3.84 3.67 -17.67
CA TRP A 499 2.62 4.48 -17.77
C TRP A 499 1.89 4.29 -19.10
N PHE A 500 2.59 4.12 -20.22
CA PHE A 500 1.98 3.85 -21.52
C PHE A 500 1.22 2.51 -21.52
N THR A 501 1.86 1.42 -21.07
CA THR A 501 1.19 0.11 -20.99
C THR A 501 0.06 0.12 -19.99
N PHE A 502 0.26 0.69 -18.80
CA PHE A 502 -0.74 0.78 -17.73
C PHE A 502 -1.99 1.58 -18.17
N CYS A 503 -1.79 2.75 -18.78
CA CYS A 503 -2.90 3.62 -19.15
C CYS A 503 -3.68 3.11 -20.36
N ILE A 504 -3.02 2.49 -21.35
CA ILE A 504 -3.63 2.20 -22.67
C ILE A 504 -3.85 0.69 -22.90
N LEU A 505 -2.83 -0.14 -22.67
CA LEU A 505 -2.81 -1.54 -23.12
C LEU A 505 -3.22 -2.56 -22.05
N GLY A 506 -3.09 -2.23 -20.77
CA GLY A 506 -3.38 -3.14 -19.65
C GLY A 506 -4.87 -3.15 -19.30
N GLN A 507 -5.22 -2.47 -18.20
CA GLN A 507 -6.56 -2.51 -17.63
C GLN A 507 -7.70 -2.14 -18.62
N PRO A 508 -7.60 -1.13 -19.51
CA PRO A 508 -8.72 -0.77 -20.40
C PRO A 508 -9.04 -1.87 -21.42
N MET A 509 -8.02 -2.56 -21.94
CA MET A 509 -8.20 -3.70 -22.85
C MET A 509 -8.92 -4.85 -22.16
N CYS A 510 -8.50 -5.21 -20.93
CA CYS A 510 -9.16 -6.25 -20.14
C CYS A 510 -10.63 -5.91 -19.89
N VAL A 511 -10.93 -4.67 -19.46
CA VAL A 511 -12.32 -4.22 -19.23
C VAL A 511 -13.15 -4.30 -20.51
N LEU A 512 -12.63 -3.84 -21.65
CA LEU A 512 -13.33 -3.90 -22.93
C LEU A 512 -13.58 -5.34 -23.41
N LEU A 513 -12.62 -6.25 -23.20
CA LEU A 513 -12.73 -7.68 -23.54
C LEU A 513 -13.81 -8.38 -22.71
N TYR A 514 -13.76 -8.28 -21.39
CA TYR A 514 -14.76 -8.91 -20.51
C TYR A 514 -16.15 -8.27 -20.69
N TYR A 515 -16.25 -6.95 -20.92
CA TYR A 515 -17.53 -6.29 -21.19
C TYR A 515 -18.15 -6.73 -22.52
N HIS A 516 -17.36 -6.84 -23.60
CA HIS A 516 -17.83 -7.40 -24.87
C HIS A 516 -18.33 -8.84 -24.72
N ASP A 517 -17.59 -9.68 -23.99
CA ASP A 517 -18.00 -11.06 -23.73
C ASP A 517 -19.24 -11.15 -22.84
N TRP A 518 -19.46 -10.20 -21.93
CA TRP A 518 -20.69 -10.08 -21.13
C TRP A 518 -21.89 -9.62 -21.98
N MET A 519 -21.71 -8.63 -22.87
CA MET A 519 -22.77 -8.17 -23.78
C MET A 519 -23.26 -9.28 -24.72
N ASN A 520 -22.34 -10.09 -25.26
CA ASN A 520 -22.72 -11.14 -26.20
C ASN A 520 -23.65 -12.20 -25.57
N ARG A 521 -23.44 -12.57 -24.29
CA ARG A 521 -24.40 -13.45 -23.57
C ARG A 521 -25.81 -12.86 -23.53
N HIS A 522 -25.94 -11.54 -23.33
CA HIS A 522 -27.24 -10.86 -23.29
C HIS A 522 -27.89 -10.66 -24.68
N ARG A 523 -27.18 -11.04 -25.76
CA ARG A 523 -27.65 -11.13 -27.15
C ARG A 523 -27.85 -12.58 -27.63
N GLU A 524 -27.48 -13.56 -26.80
CA GLU A 524 -27.67 -15.00 -27.06
C GLU A 524 -28.89 -15.55 -26.30
N HIS A 525 -29.52 -14.73 -25.45
CA HIS A 525 -30.72 -15.05 -24.64
C HIS A 525 -31.93 -14.14 -24.92
N ASN A 526 -31.84 -13.27 -25.92
CA ASN A 526 -32.92 -12.42 -26.45
C ASN A 526 -33.00 -12.60 -27.97
#